data_AF-A0A2H9YPM2-F1
#
_entry.id   AF-A0A2H9YPM2-F1
#
_cell.length_a   1.000
_cell.length_b   1.000
_cell.length_c   1.000
_cell.angle_alpha   90.00
_cell.angle_beta   90.00
_cell.angle_gamma   90.00
#
_symmetry.space_group_name_H-M   'P 1'
#
loop_
_entity.id
_entity.type
_entity.pdbx_description
1 polymer ?
#
loop_
_entity_poly.entity_id
_entity_poly.type
_entity_poly.pdbx_seq_one_letter_code
_entity_poly.pdbx_strand_id
1 'polypeptide(L)'
;MSKILANAVLPFALFSSGILLMGCEQAVEAPTEQAETRSSDLDTASQPQTGATAPTELRSGNMFYMVRDVADLQLKAGSYVEQLKQTQTELQTAVETKDTQQLQSTATQLQQQLSSFNQVLGNLNLKSQEIDQIRSNIMSANQQVLASPLLNGDMDLSQIDLKKIESQMVNVQAEMIKLAGLLIQNPEQKSDSTTEQENT
;
A
#
# COMPACT_ATOMS: atom_id res chain seq x y z
N MET A 1 2.55 -58.75 -19.91
CA MET A 1 3.75 -59.28 -19.22
C MET A 1 4.92 -58.36 -19.51
N SER A 2 5.60 -57.89 -18.45
CA SER A 2 6.99 -57.36 -18.43
C SER A 2 7.20 -55.99 -19.11
N LYS A 3 7.85 -54.96 -18.55
CA LYS A 3 8.93 -54.90 -17.55
C LYS A 3 8.89 -53.58 -16.78
N ILE A 4 9.40 -53.67 -15.55
CA ILE A 4 9.67 -52.63 -14.56
C ILE A 4 10.90 -51.83 -15.01
N LEU A 5 10.86 -50.49 -14.92
CA LEU A 5 12.06 -49.68 -14.78
C LEU A 5 11.94 -48.83 -13.52
N ALA A 6 12.65 -49.28 -12.49
CA ALA A 6 12.98 -48.52 -11.31
C ALA A 6 14.15 -47.57 -11.65
N ASN A 7 13.96 -46.28 -11.42
CA ASN A 7 14.97 -45.20 -11.33
C ASN A 7 14.17 -43.93 -10.99
N ALA A 8 14.45 -43.09 -10.02
CA ALA A 8 15.57 -42.94 -9.12
C ALA A 8 15.06 -42.24 -7.84
N VAL A 9 15.53 -42.70 -6.68
CA VAL A 9 15.35 -41.99 -5.40
C VAL A 9 16.36 -40.85 -5.38
N LEU A 10 15.90 -39.61 -5.34
CA LEU A 10 16.72 -38.43 -5.05
C LEU A 10 16.60 -38.09 -3.55
N PRO A 11 17.68 -38.15 -2.76
CA PRO A 11 17.72 -37.55 -1.44
C PRO A 11 18.30 -36.13 -1.53
N PHE A 12 17.45 -35.11 -1.50
CA PHE A 12 17.89 -33.75 -1.17
C PHE A 12 17.74 -33.54 0.35
N ALA A 13 18.71 -34.07 1.09
CA ALA A 13 18.97 -33.67 2.46
C ALA A 13 20.24 -32.80 2.47
N LEU A 14 20.08 -31.48 2.38
CA LEU A 14 21.06 -30.54 2.93
C LEU A 14 20.30 -29.36 3.57
N PHE A 15 19.94 -29.61 4.82
CA PHE A 15 19.66 -28.60 5.83
C PHE A 15 20.99 -27.99 6.26
N SER A 16 21.20 -26.71 5.96
CA SER A 16 22.30 -25.93 6.53
C SER A 16 21.76 -24.60 7.04
N SER A 17 21.66 -24.53 8.36
CA SER A 17 21.37 -23.36 9.17
C SER A 17 22.31 -22.19 8.89
N GLY A 18 21.77 -20.97 9.02
CA GLY A 18 22.54 -19.73 9.07
C GLY A 18 21.76 -18.64 9.80
N ILE A 19 21.59 -18.80 11.12
CA ILE A 19 21.22 -17.70 12.00
C ILE A 19 22.49 -16.91 12.29
N LEU A 20 22.53 -15.64 11.87
CA LEU A 20 23.34 -14.61 12.52
C LEU A 20 22.52 -13.33 12.62
N LEU A 21 21.78 -13.25 13.73
CA LEU A 21 21.36 -11.99 14.33
C LEU A 21 22.61 -11.31 14.92
N MET A 22 23.14 -10.30 14.23
CA MET A 22 24.00 -9.30 14.86
C MET A 22 23.27 -7.96 14.80
N GLY A 23 22.51 -7.68 15.85
CA GLY A 23 22.26 -6.32 16.27
C GLY A 23 23.54 -5.77 16.89
N CYS A 24 24.17 -4.81 16.22
CA CYS A 24 25.18 -3.96 16.83
C CYS A 24 24.53 -2.59 17.05
N GLU A 25 23.93 -2.46 18.24
CA GLU A 25 23.65 -1.18 18.86
C GLU A 25 25.00 -0.50 19.14
N GLN A 26 25.27 0.60 18.45
CA GLN A 26 26.42 1.46 18.75
C GLN A 26 25.88 2.78 19.30
N ALA A 27 25.66 2.81 20.60
CA ALA A 27 25.50 4.04 21.36
C ALA A 27 26.78 4.88 21.22
N VAL A 28 26.65 6.02 20.56
CA VAL A 28 27.63 7.10 20.64
C VAL A 28 27.19 8.05 21.74
N GLU A 29 27.99 8.10 22.79
CA GLU A 29 27.96 9.10 23.84
C GLU A 29 28.95 10.20 23.48
N ALA A 30 28.52 11.46 23.50
CA ALA A 30 29.36 12.67 23.54
C ALA A 30 28.48 13.87 23.98
N PRO A 31 29.05 14.97 24.48
CA PRO A 31 29.29 15.19 25.91
C PRO A 31 28.51 16.39 26.48
N THR A 32 28.58 16.49 27.80
CA THR A 32 28.24 17.64 28.65
C THR A 32 28.69 18.99 28.11
N GLU A 33 27.77 19.95 28.02
CA GLU A 33 28.06 21.37 28.25
C GLU A 33 27.06 21.99 29.24
N GLN A 34 27.64 22.80 30.11
CA GLN A 34 27.11 23.40 31.31
C GLN A 34 26.78 24.87 30.99
N ALA A 35 25.53 25.30 31.19
CA ALA A 35 25.19 26.73 31.21
C ALA A 35 23.98 27.00 32.12
N GLU A 36 24.33 27.21 33.39
CA GLU A 36 23.80 28.15 34.37
C GLU A 36 22.56 29.02 34.02
N THR A 37 21.50 28.78 34.81
CA THR A 37 20.45 29.68 35.37
C THR A 37 20.16 31.06 34.74
N ARG A 38 18.86 31.31 34.47
CA ARG A 38 18.13 32.44 35.09
C ARG A 38 16.61 32.26 35.05
N SER A 39 16.00 32.13 36.23
CA SER A 39 14.56 32.29 36.47
C SER A 39 14.25 33.78 36.67
N SER A 40 13.13 34.27 36.13
CA SER A 40 12.41 35.44 36.63
C SER A 40 10.91 35.31 36.36
N ASP A 41 10.16 35.54 37.43
CA ASP A 41 8.72 35.39 37.66
C ASP A 41 7.81 36.48 37.03
N LEU A 42 6.58 36.02 36.74
CA LEU A 42 5.22 36.60 36.92
C LEU A 42 4.72 37.95 36.32
N ASP A 43 3.59 37.79 35.60
CA ASP A 43 2.24 38.42 35.77
C ASP A 43 1.94 39.87 35.32
N THR A 44 0.97 40.05 34.40
CA THR A 44 -0.32 40.76 34.60
C THR A 44 -1.06 41.04 33.27
N ALA A 45 -2.38 40.82 33.32
CA ALA A 45 -3.41 40.82 32.28
C ALA A 45 -3.76 42.15 31.57
N SER A 46 -4.29 42.09 30.33
CA SER A 46 -5.71 42.37 29.99
C SER A 46 -6.00 42.72 28.50
N GLN A 47 -7.09 42.12 28.00
CA GLN A 47 -8.13 42.68 27.09
C GLN A 47 -8.26 42.06 25.67
N PRO A 48 -9.52 41.76 25.22
CA PRO A 48 -9.79 40.80 24.15
C PRO A 48 -9.88 41.47 22.79
N GLN A 49 -9.37 40.79 21.76
CA GLN A 49 -9.56 41.15 20.37
C GLN A 49 -10.14 39.95 19.63
N THR A 50 -11.33 40.20 19.11
CA THR A 50 -12.05 39.49 18.05
C THR A 50 -11.19 38.84 16.98
N GLY A 51 -11.59 37.65 16.54
CA GLY A 51 -11.28 37.14 15.20
C GLY A 51 -9.95 36.41 15.07
N ALA A 52 -9.86 35.21 15.63
CA ALA A 52 -8.93 34.20 15.17
C ALA A 52 -9.68 32.87 15.15
N THR A 53 -9.96 32.34 13.95
CA THR A 53 -10.08 30.89 13.76
C THR A 53 -8.96 30.26 14.56
N ALA A 54 -9.33 29.45 15.56
CA ALA A 54 -8.37 28.70 16.35
C ALA A 54 -7.35 28.08 15.39
N PRO A 55 -6.04 28.21 15.65
CA PRO A 55 -5.06 27.46 14.88
C PRO A 55 -5.48 26.01 15.04
N THR A 56 -5.84 25.39 13.91
CA THR A 56 -6.02 23.95 13.77
C THR A 56 -4.96 23.30 14.63
N GLU A 57 -5.33 22.73 15.77
CA GLU A 57 -4.39 22.00 16.62
C GLU A 57 -3.65 21.03 15.70
N LEU A 58 -2.37 21.33 15.51
CA LEU A 58 -1.61 20.81 14.40
C LEU A 58 -1.38 19.31 14.61
N ARG A 59 -1.88 18.53 13.65
CA ARG A 59 -1.13 17.49 12.92
C ARG A 59 -0.73 16.18 13.62
N SER A 60 -0.85 15.99 14.94
CA SER A 60 -0.57 14.67 15.55
C SER A 60 -1.71 13.66 15.33
N GLY A 61 -2.96 14.11 15.35
CA GLY A 61 -4.15 13.27 15.17
C GLY A 61 -4.29 12.69 13.76
N ASN A 62 -4.01 13.49 12.72
CA ASN A 62 -4.12 13.01 11.32
C ASN A 62 -3.09 11.91 11.02
N MET A 63 -1.88 12.06 11.57
CA MET A 63 -0.78 11.12 11.39
C MET A 63 -1.04 9.76 12.04
N PHE A 64 -1.54 9.77 13.29
CA PHE A 64 -1.90 8.54 13.97
C PHE A 64 -2.96 7.76 13.19
N TYR A 65 -4.01 8.44 12.71
CA TYR A 65 -5.03 7.80 11.89
C TYR A 65 -4.46 7.30 10.56
N MET A 66 -3.59 8.07 9.90
CA MET A 66 -2.97 7.65 8.64
C MET A 66 -2.13 6.36 8.81
N VAL A 67 -1.23 6.31 9.80
CA VAL A 67 -0.40 5.11 10.03
C VAL A 67 -1.25 3.91 10.42
N ARG A 68 -2.23 4.11 11.31
CA ARG A 68 -3.16 3.06 11.73
C ARG A 68 -3.99 2.55 10.54
N ASP A 69 -4.49 3.44 9.71
CA ASP A 69 -5.35 3.09 8.56
C ASP A 69 -4.56 2.41 7.45
N VAL A 70 -3.33 2.86 7.20
CA VAL A 70 -2.40 2.15 6.31
C VAL A 70 -2.14 0.74 6.84
N ALA A 71 -1.89 0.59 8.14
CA ALA A 71 -1.66 -0.71 8.74
C ALA A 71 -2.91 -1.60 8.64
N ASP A 72 -4.11 -1.07 8.91
CA ASP A 72 -5.36 -1.85 8.81
C ASP A 72 -5.63 -2.29 7.36
N LEU A 73 -5.41 -1.40 6.40
CA LEU A 73 -5.52 -1.72 4.97
C LEU A 73 -4.49 -2.77 4.56
N GLN A 74 -3.22 -2.64 4.97
CA GLN A 74 -2.19 -3.64 4.68
C GLN A 74 -2.49 -5.00 5.33
N LEU A 75 -2.91 -5.02 6.59
CA LEU A 75 -3.20 -6.26 7.33
C LEU A 75 -4.40 -7.02 6.75
N LYS A 76 -5.45 -6.31 6.35
CA LYS A 76 -6.68 -6.94 5.85
C LYS A 76 -6.65 -7.18 4.34
N ALA A 77 -5.94 -6.33 3.61
CA ALA A 77 -6.09 -6.21 2.17
C ALA A 77 -4.75 -6.32 1.39
N GLY A 78 -3.60 -6.34 2.07
CA GLY A 78 -2.28 -6.38 1.43
C GLY A 78 -2.04 -7.62 0.56
N SER A 79 -2.49 -8.79 1.02
CA SER A 79 -2.31 -10.05 0.28
C SER A 79 -3.08 -10.11 -1.04
N TYR A 80 -4.12 -9.29 -1.22
CA TYR A 80 -4.84 -9.20 -2.49
C TYR A 80 -3.96 -8.63 -3.59
N VAL A 81 -3.03 -7.73 -3.28
CA VAL A 81 -2.12 -7.16 -4.28
C VAL A 81 -1.23 -8.24 -4.88
N GLU A 82 -0.70 -9.12 -4.03
CA GLU A 82 0.16 -10.22 -4.43
C GLU A 82 -0.62 -11.24 -5.26
N GLN A 83 -1.83 -11.59 -4.81
CA GLN A 83 -2.74 -12.48 -5.52
C GLN A 83 -3.13 -11.93 -6.90
N LEU A 84 -3.47 -10.64 -6.99
CA LEU A 84 -3.82 -9.99 -8.25
C LEU A 84 -2.64 -9.95 -9.22
N LYS A 85 -1.41 -9.70 -8.74
CA LYS A 85 -0.21 -9.74 -9.58
C LYS A 85 0.05 -11.15 -10.14
N GLN A 86 -0.14 -12.17 -9.32
CA GLN A 86 0.00 -13.55 -9.75
C GLN A 86 -1.05 -13.89 -10.82
N THR A 87 -2.31 -13.57 -10.56
CA THR A 87 -3.42 -13.84 -11.47
C THR A 87 -3.32 -13.03 -12.76
N GLN A 88 -2.81 -11.80 -12.73
CA GLN A 88 -2.43 -11.04 -13.93
C GLN A 88 -1.43 -11.81 -14.80
N THR A 89 -0.37 -12.35 -14.18
CA THR A 89 0.68 -13.09 -14.88
C THR A 89 0.14 -14.37 -15.52
N GLU A 90 -0.73 -15.07 -14.80
CA GLU A 90 -1.43 -16.26 -15.30
C GLU A 90 -2.37 -15.92 -16.45
N LEU A 91 -3.04 -14.77 -16.40
CA LEU A 91 -3.95 -14.32 -17.45
C LEU A 91 -3.19 -14.01 -18.73
N GLN A 92 -2.07 -13.30 -18.60
CA GLN A 92 -1.14 -13.00 -19.69
C GLN A 92 -0.62 -14.29 -20.33
N THR A 93 -0.18 -15.25 -19.49
CA THR A 93 0.34 -16.54 -19.95
C THR A 93 -0.72 -17.30 -20.74
N ALA A 94 -1.95 -17.42 -20.22
CA ALA A 94 -3.04 -18.14 -20.89
C ALA A 94 -3.38 -17.56 -22.27
N VAL A 95 -3.24 -16.25 -22.43
CA VAL A 95 -3.48 -15.56 -23.70
C VAL A 95 -2.35 -15.84 -24.69
N GLU A 96 -1.10 -15.72 -24.24
CA GLU A 96 0.09 -15.97 -25.07
C GLU A 96 0.15 -17.41 -25.56
N THR A 97 -0.21 -18.38 -24.70
CA THR A 97 -0.26 -19.80 -25.04
C THR A 97 -1.55 -20.20 -25.77
N LYS A 98 -2.53 -19.29 -25.87
CA LYS A 98 -3.87 -19.55 -26.41
C LYS A 98 -4.61 -20.67 -25.66
N ASP A 99 -4.31 -20.84 -24.39
CA ASP A 99 -4.98 -21.81 -23.52
C ASP A 99 -6.31 -21.24 -23.02
N THR A 100 -7.38 -21.58 -23.73
CA THR A 100 -8.73 -21.09 -23.42
C THR A 100 -9.29 -21.62 -22.09
N GLN A 101 -8.89 -22.82 -21.64
CA GLN A 101 -9.33 -23.35 -20.35
C GLN A 101 -8.63 -22.61 -19.21
N GLN A 102 -7.32 -22.40 -19.34
CA GLN A 102 -6.58 -21.62 -18.37
C GLN A 102 -7.10 -20.18 -18.33
N LEU A 103 -7.37 -19.57 -19.48
CA LEU A 103 -7.92 -18.21 -19.55
C LEU A 103 -9.24 -18.09 -18.79
N GLN A 104 -10.16 -19.04 -18.99
CA GLN A 104 -11.46 -19.04 -18.30
C GLN A 104 -11.32 -19.24 -16.78
N SER A 105 -10.47 -20.18 -16.37
CA SER A 105 -10.20 -20.43 -14.94
C SER A 105 -9.59 -19.20 -14.27
N THR A 106 -8.57 -18.62 -14.89
CA THR A 106 -7.87 -17.43 -14.36
C THR A 106 -8.77 -16.20 -14.36
N ALA A 107 -9.62 -16.02 -15.37
CA ALA A 107 -10.64 -14.96 -15.37
C ALA A 107 -11.62 -15.12 -14.20
N THR A 108 -12.12 -16.33 -13.96
CA THR A 108 -13.01 -16.62 -12.82
C THR A 108 -12.32 -16.31 -11.48
N GLN A 109 -11.06 -16.71 -11.35
CA GLN A 109 -10.25 -16.41 -10.18
C GLN A 109 -10.06 -14.90 -9.98
N LEU A 110 -9.74 -14.16 -11.04
CA LEU A 110 -9.58 -12.72 -11.01
C LEU A 110 -10.88 -12.03 -10.56
N GLN A 111 -12.03 -12.45 -11.10
CA GLN A 111 -13.33 -11.93 -10.72
C GLN A 111 -13.62 -12.12 -9.22
N GLN A 112 -13.34 -13.31 -8.69
CA GLN A 112 -13.53 -13.64 -7.27
C GLN A 112 -12.60 -12.82 -6.38
N GLN A 113 -11.32 -12.70 -6.75
CA GLN A 113 -10.33 -11.92 -6.02
C GLN A 113 -10.71 -10.44 -5.95
N LEU A 114 -11.08 -9.83 -7.09
CA LEU A 114 -11.47 -8.41 -7.14
C LEU A 114 -12.75 -8.14 -6.35
N SER A 115 -13.74 -9.03 -6.43
CA SER A 115 -14.98 -8.91 -5.67
C SER A 115 -14.74 -9.02 -4.17
N SER A 116 -13.94 -10.01 -3.75
CA SER A 116 -13.56 -10.21 -2.34
C SER A 116 -12.72 -9.04 -1.84
N PHE A 117 -11.82 -8.52 -2.67
CA PHE A 117 -11.01 -7.35 -2.34
C PHE A 117 -11.88 -6.12 -2.11
N ASN A 118 -12.85 -5.85 -3.01
CA ASN A 118 -13.82 -4.76 -2.83
C ASN A 118 -14.65 -4.91 -1.56
N GLN A 119 -15.08 -6.13 -1.22
CA GLN A 119 -15.80 -6.39 0.02
C GLN A 119 -14.92 -6.10 1.24
N VAL A 120 -13.66 -6.55 1.25
CA VAL A 120 -12.73 -6.29 2.35
C VAL A 120 -12.46 -4.79 2.49
N LEU A 121 -12.19 -4.10 1.38
CA LEU A 121 -11.96 -2.65 1.35
C LEU A 121 -13.18 -1.90 1.90
N GLY A 122 -14.39 -2.24 1.43
CA GLY A 122 -15.64 -1.61 1.88
C GLY A 122 -15.94 -1.78 3.37
N ASN A 123 -15.36 -2.81 4.00
CA ASN A 123 -15.51 -3.08 5.44
C ASN A 123 -14.45 -2.38 6.32
N LEU A 124 -13.48 -1.69 5.72
CA LEU A 124 -12.46 -0.95 6.48
C LEU A 124 -13.06 0.29 7.14
N ASN A 125 -12.76 0.48 8.44
CA ASN A 125 -13.18 1.65 9.21
C ASN A 125 -12.07 2.71 9.25
N LEU A 126 -11.79 3.29 8.08
CA LEU A 126 -10.77 4.31 7.89
C LEU A 126 -11.22 5.64 8.52
N LYS A 127 -10.28 6.39 9.09
CA LYS A 127 -10.47 7.72 9.67
C LYS A 127 -9.74 8.82 8.90
N SER A 128 -8.62 8.49 8.25
CA SER A 128 -7.90 9.38 7.34
C SER A 128 -8.62 9.48 6.01
N GLN A 129 -8.90 10.71 5.57
CA GLN A 129 -9.53 10.98 4.28
C GLN A 129 -8.61 10.58 3.10
N GLU A 130 -7.31 10.73 3.28
CA GLU A 130 -6.31 10.37 2.27
C GLU A 130 -6.32 8.85 2.02
N ILE A 131 -6.39 8.04 3.08
CA ILE A 131 -6.46 6.59 2.94
C ILE A 131 -7.84 6.15 2.43
N ASP A 132 -8.90 6.86 2.83
CA ASP A 132 -10.26 6.65 2.31
C ASP A 132 -10.35 6.89 0.79
N GLN A 133 -9.67 7.93 0.30
CA GLN A 133 -9.58 8.22 -1.13
C GLN A 133 -8.80 7.13 -1.88
N ILE A 134 -7.67 6.66 -1.32
CA ILE A 134 -6.90 5.54 -1.90
C ILE A 134 -7.77 4.28 -1.99
N ARG A 135 -8.46 3.93 -0.91
CA ARG A 135 -9.43 2.81 -0.89
C ARG A 135 -10.46 2.97 -2.01
N SER A 136 -11.04 4.15 -2.15
CA SER A 136 -12.07 4.44 -3.17
C SER A 136 -11.51 4.30 -4.59
N ASN A 137 -10.28 4.75 -4.83
CA ASN A 137 -9.60 4.60 -6.12
C ASN A 137 -9.38 3.13 -6.47
N ILE A 138 -8.90 2.33 -5.50
CA ILE A 138 -8.70 0.88 -5.68
C ILE A 138 -10.04 0.21 -6.00
N MET A 139 -11.09 0.50 -5.23
CA MET A 139 -12.42 -0.08 -5.46
C MET A 139 -12.97 0.27 -6.85
N SER A 140 -12.77 1.52 -7.29
CA SER A 140 -13.16 1.97 -8.63
C SER A 140 -12.40 1.24 -9.73
N ALA A 141 -11.07 1.11 -9.60
CA ALA A 141 -10.24 0.37 -10.55
C ALA A 141 -10.67 -1.11 -10.62
N ASN A 142 -10.90 -1.75 -9.48
CA ASN A 142 -11.42 -3.12 -9.41
C ASN A 142 -12.77 -3.24 -10.13
N GLN A 143 -13.68 -2.28 -9.93
CA GLN A 143 -14.99 -2.30 -10.57
C GLN A 143 -14.90 -2.15 -12.09
N GLN A 144 -13.93 -1.36 -12.58
CA GLN A 144 -13.67 -1.24 -14.02
C GLN A 144 -13.15 -2.54 -14.63
N VAL A 145 -12.30 -3.28 -13.91
CA VAL A 145 -11.83 -4.60 -14.35
C VAL A 145 -12.98 -5.61 -14.33
N LEU A 146 -13.77 -5.65 -13.25
CA LEU A 146 -14.95 -6.52 -13.12
C LEU A 146 -16.00 -6.27 -14.20
N ALA A 147 -16.12 -5.04 -14.70
CA ALA A 147 -17.02 -4.69 -15.79
C ALA A 147 -16.49 -5.06 -17.18
N SER A 148 -15.27 -5.60 -17.29
CA SER A 148 -14.72 -6.04 -18.57
C SER A 148 -15.51 -7.23 -19.14
N PRO A 149 -15.61 -7.36 -20.47
CA PRO A 149 -16.29 -8.48 -21.13
C PRO A 149 -15.78 -9.85 -20.67
N LEU A 150 -14.47 -9.96 -20.44
CA LEU A 150 -13.83 -11.19 -19.96
C LEU A 150 -14.38 -11.66 -18.60
N LEU A 151 -14.73 -10.72 -17.71
CA LEU A 151 -15.11 -11.01 -16.32
C LEU A 151 -16.61 -10.87 -16.05
N ASN A 152 -17.37 -10.25 -16.96
CA ASN A 152 -18.82 -10.06 -16.80
C ASN A 152 -19.67 -11.18 -17.44
N GLY A 153 -19.04 -12.13 -18.15
CA GLY A 153 -19.71 -13.25 -18.82
C GLY A 153 -19.91 -13.09 -20.32
N ASP A 154 -19.54 -11.95 -20.93
CA ASP A 154 -19.50 -11.75 -22.38
C ASP A 154 -18.25 -12.42 -22.98
N MET A 155 -18.36 -13.73 -23.19
CA MET A 155 -17.25 -14.60 -23.63
C MET A 155 -17.00 -14.51 -25.15
N ASP A 156 -17.06 -13.32 -25.74
CA ASP A 156 -16.48 -13.11 -27.07
C ASP A 156 -15.00 -12.74 -26.91
N LEU A 157 -14.13 -13.76 -26.95
CA LEU A 157 -12.68 -13.61 -26.81
C LEU A 157 -12.07 -12.70 -27.89
N SER A 158 -12.77 -12.46 -29.01
CA SER A 158 -12.32 -11.55 -30.07
C SER A 158 -12.50 -10.07 -29.72
N GLN A 159 -13.35 -9.77 -28.72
CA GLN A 159 -13.68 -8.40 -28.25
C GLN A 159 -12.88 -8.01 -26.99
N ILE A 160 -12.03 -8.90 -26.48
CA ILE A 160 -11.36 -8.68 -25.19
C ILE A 160 -10.15 -7.76 -25.36
N ASP A 161 -10.24 -6.58 -24.74
CA ASP A 161 -9.10 -5.69 -24.55
C ASP A 161 -8.37 -6.02 -23.24
N LEU A 162 -7.44 -6.97 -23.33
CA LEU A 162 -6.60 -7.37 -22.20
C LEU A 162 -5.67 -6.27 -21.72
N LYS A 163 -5.25 -5.36 -22.61
CA LYS A 163 -4.43 -4.21 -22.22
C LYS A 163 -5.18 -3.28 -21.28
N LYS A 164 -6.49 -3.14 -21.47
CA LYS A 164 -7.33 -2.36 -20.53
C LYS A 164 -7.38 -3.02 -19.16
N ILE A 165 -7.52 -4.34 -19.09
CA ILE A 165 -7.49 -5.11 -17.83
C ILE A 165 -6.13 -4.95 -17.14
N GLU A 166 -5.04 -5.11 -17.90
CA GLU A 166 -3.67 -4.92 -17.43
C GLU A 166 -3.44 -3.52 -16.85
N SER A 167 -3.82 -2.47 -17.60
CA SER A 167 -3.66 -1.08 -17.17
C SER A 167 -4.40 -0.78 -15.88
N GLN A 168 -5.61 -1.30 -15.71
CA GLN A 168 -6.37 -1.08 -14.47
C GLN A 168 -5.76 -1.83 -13.28
N MET A 169 -5.19 -3.02 -13.49
CA MET A 169 -4.45 -3.73 -12.43
C MET A 169 -3.14 -3.01 -12.06
N VAL A 170 -2.48 -2.35 -13.00
CA VAL A 170 -1.34 -1.47 -12.70
C VAL A 170 -1.77 -0.28 -11.86
N ASN A 171 -2.95 0.31 -12.11
CA ASN A 171 -3.49 1.39 -11.28
C ASN A 171 -3.70 0.93 -9.82
N VAL A 172 -4.24 -0.27 -9.61
CA VAL A 172 -4.38 -0.86 -8.26
C VAL A 172 -3.02 -0.97 -7.56
N GLN A 173 -1.99 -1.44 -8.27
CA GLN A 173 -0.62 -1.53 -7.73
C GLN A 173 -0.04 -0.14 -7.39
N ALA A 174 -0.28 0.87 -8.24
CA ALA A 174 0.19 2.22 -8.01
C ALA A 174 -0.44 2.86 -6.76
N GLU A 175 -1.74 2.67 -6.54
CA GLU A 175 -2.40 3.16 -5.32
C GLU A 175 -1.88 2.46 -4.06
N MET A 176 -1.49 1.19 -4.16
CA MET A 176 -0.86 0.45 -3.06
C MET A 176 0.58 0.90 -2.79
N ILE A 177 1.34 1.29 -3.82
CA ILE A 177 2.66 1.91 -3.66
C ILE A 177 2.53 3.29 -2.99
N LYS A 178 1.52 4.08 -3.42
CA LYS A 178 1.21 5.37 -2.79
C LYS A 178 0.91 5.20 -1.30
N LEU A 179 0.16 4.16 -0.94
CA LEU A 179 -0.10 3.79 0.44
C LEU A 179 1.20 3.51 1.22
N ALA A 180 2.11 2.70 0.67
CA ALA A 180 3.41 2.44 1.28
C ALA A 180 4.28 3.71 1.41
N GLY A 181 4.22 4.58 0.39
CA GLY A 181 4.94 5.86 0.37
C GLY A 181 4.46 6.86 1.42
N LEU A 182 3.19 6.82 1.84
CA LEU A 182 2.67 7.66 2.91
C LEU A 182 3.25 7.31 4.29
N LEU A 183 3.70 6.07 4.50
CA LEU A 183 4.43 5.69 5.71
C LEU A 183 5.87 6.22 5.72
N ILE A 184 6.47 6.37 4.53
CA ILE A 184 7.89 6.72 4.37
C ILE A 184 8.10 8.25 4.33
N GLN A 185 7.18 9.01 3.70
CA GLN A 185 7.33 10.45 3.48
C GLN A 185 6.94 11.33 4.68
N ASN A 186 6.95 10.77 5.89
CA ASN A 186 6.59 11.48 7.11
C ASN A 186 7.78 11.77 8.06
N PRO A 187 8.78 12.51 7.57
CA PRO A 187 9.44 13.51 8.38
C PRO A 187 9.27 14.89 7.71
N GLU A 188 8.49 15.78 8.32
CA GLU A 188 8.49 17.22 8.05
C GLU A 188 8.12 17.64 6.59
N GLN A 189 6.84 18.00 6.37
CA GLN A 189 6.49 18.86 5.23
C GLN A 189 7.31 20.16 5.31
N LYS A 190 8.32 20.27 4.43
CA LYS A 190 8.89 21.49 3.83
C LYS A 190 8.53 22.77 4.61
N SER A 191 9.49 23.26 5.40
CA SER A 191 9.57 24.67 5.75
C SER A 191 9.60 25.47 4.45
N ASP A 192 8.47 26.10 4.15
CA ASP A 192 8.41 27.17 3.19
C ASP A 192 9.13 28.37 3.84
N SER A 193 10.24 28.78 3.25
CA SER A 193 10.84 30.08 3.54
C SER A 193 11.00 30.76 2.20
N THR A 194 9.91 31.42 1.79
CA THR A 194 9.95 32.65 0.99
C THR A 194 11.09 33.51 1.53
N THR A 195 12.23 33.54 0.84
CA THR A 195 13.17 34.64 1.04
C THR A 195 12.60 35.81 0.26
N GLU A 196 11.91 36.66 1.01
CA GLU A 196 11.55 38.01 0.62
C GLU A 196 12.78 38.73 0.08
N GLN A 197 12.57 39.46 -1.01
CA GLN A 197 13.43 40.53 -1.44
C GLN A 197 13.55 41.53 -0.28
N GLU A 198 14.76 41.73 0.27
CA GLU A 198 15.06 42.96 0.99
C GLU A 198 16.30 43.63 0.40
N ASN A 199 16.00 44.82 -0.11
CA ASN A 199 16.85 45.86 -0.63
C ASN A 199 17.56 46.59 0.53
N THR A 200 18.90 46.62 0.53
CA THR A 200 19.75 47.78 0.88
C THR A 200 21.20 47.54 0.46
#